data_AF-A0A540MES9-F1
#
_entry.id   AF-A0A540MES9-F1
#
_cell.length_a   1.000
_cell.length_b   1.000
_cell.length_c   1.000
_cell.angle_alpha   90.00
_cell.angle_beta   90.00
_cell.angle_gamma   90.00
#
_symmetry.space_group_name_H-M   'P 1'
#
loop_
_entity.id
_entity.type
_entity.pdbx_description
1 polymer ?
#
loop_
_entity_poly.entity_id
_entity_poly.type
_entity_poly.pdbx_seq_one_letter_code
_entity_poly.pdbx_strand_id
1 'polypeptide(L)'
;MCNERDIHVFGTFDGHRGAAAAEFSARAFPGFLQAISSISSPSSALFEAFVTTNIVFRAEVGLYRKSKRVIQKDWHPGCTAAAALIA
;
A
#
# COMPACT_ATOMS: atom_id res chain seq x y z
N MET A 1 -0.25 10.45 -32.00
CA MET A 1 0.26 9.36 -31.16
C MET A 1 0.68 9.99 -29.85
N CYS A 2 -0.08 9.74 -28.78
CA CYS A 2 0.22 10.29 -27.47
C CYS A 2 1.47 9.59 -26.93
N ASN A 3 2.43 10.36 -26.41
CA ASN A 3 3.56 9.82 -25.65
C ASN A 3 3.00 9.13 -24.40
N GLU A 4 2.77 7.82 -24.46
CA GLU A 4 2.60 7.01 -23.26
C GLU A 4 3.87 7.20 -22.43
N ARG A 5 3.73 7.85 -21.27
CA ARG A 5 4.83 7.93 -20.31
C ARG A 5 4.93 6.55 -19.69
N ASP A 6 6.03 5.86 -19.96
CA ASP A 6 6.35 4.59 -19.32
C ASP A 6 6.64 4.87 -17.84
N ILE A 7 5.61 4.68 -17.00
CA ILE A 7 5.72 4.79 -15.55
C ILE A 7 6.00 3.40 -14.98
N HIS A 8 7.15 3.24 -14.35
CA HIS A 8 7.54 2.01 -13.68
C HIS A 8 7.60 2.22 -12.17
N VAL A 9 7.08 1.24 -11.42
CA VAL A 9 7.18 1.20 -9.97
C VAL A 9 7.82 -0.10 -9.52
N PHE A 10 8.79 0.02 -8.61
CA PHE A 10 9.43 -1.10 -7.93
C PHE A 10 9.22 -0.91 -6.44
N GLY A 11 8.75 -1.94 -5.73
CA GLY A 11 8.44 -1.86 -4.31
C GLY A 11 8.89 -3.10 -3.55
N THR A 12 9.46 -2.90 -2.36
CA THR A 12 9.75 -3.96 -1.38
C THR A 12 8.91 -3.72 -0.13
N PHE A 13 8.24 -4.77 0.34
CA PHE A 13 7.39 -4.74 1.52
C PHE A 13 7.84 -5.84 2.49
N ASP A 14 8.53 -5.45 3.57
CA ASP A 14 9.05 -6.36 4.58
C ASP A 14 8.06 -6.46 5.75
N GLY A 15 7.34 -7.58 5.81
CA GLY A 15 6.27 -7.80 6.78
C GLY A 15 6.76 -8.27 8.15
N HIS A 16 6.21 -7.70 9.21
CA HIS A 16 6.47 -8.11 10.58
C HIS A 16 5.18 -8.41 11.34
N ARG A 17 5.23 -9.38 12.27
CA ARG A 17 4.05 -9.91 13.00
C ARG A 17 3.00 -10.51 12.05
N GLY A 18 3.47 -11.20 11.01
CA GLY A 18 2.67 -11.81 9.94
C GLY A 18 2.82 -11.08 8.60
N ALA A 19 2.47 -11.76 7.52
CA ALA A 19 2.64 -11.24 6.15
C ALA A 19 1.52 -10.28 5.70
N ALA A 20 0.40 -10.23 6.43
CA ALA A 20 -0.83 -9.56 5.98
C ALA A 20 -0.64 -8.10 5.54
N ALA A 21 0.19 -7.32 6.25
CA ALA A 21 0.45 -5.92 5.89
C ALA A 21 1.28 -5.80 4.61
N ALA A 22 2.33 -6.63 4.47
CA ALA A 22 3.18 -6.64 3.28
C ALA A 22 2.40 -7.13 2.06
N GLU A 23 1.63 -8.21 2.18
CA GLU A 23 0.78 -8.75 1.11
C GLU A 23 -0.31 -7.76 0.68
N PHE A 24 -0.98 -7.13 1.64
CA PHE A 24 -1.94 -6.07 1.34
C PHE A 24 -1.28 -4.94 0.55
N SER A 25 -0.13 -4.47 1.03
CA SER A 25 0.57 -3.34 0.43
C SER A 25 1.08 -3.66 -0.97
N ALA A 26 1.69 -4.83 -1.18
CA ALA A 26 2.16 -5.29 -2.48
C ALA A 26 1.04 -5.37 -3.53
N ARG A 27 -0.18 -5.72 -3.11
CA ARG A 27 -1.35 -5.82 -3.99
C ARG A 27 -2.04 -4.48 -4.23
N ALA A 28 -2.18 -3.64 -3.20
CA ALA A 28 -3.00 -2.44 -3.25
C ALA A 28 -2.21 -1.18 -3.68
N PHE A 29 -0.96 -1.05 -3.24
CA PHE A 29 -0.13 0.14 -3.47
C PHE A 29 0.00 0.51 -4.96
N PRO A 30 0.27 -0.43 -5.90
CA PRO A 30 0.39 -0.07 -7.31
C PRO A 30 -0.90 0.54 -7.88
N GLY A 31 -2.07 0.04 -7.46
CA GLY A 31 -3.37 0.55 -7.91
C GLY A 31 -3.64 1.97 -7.42
N PHE A 32 -3.31 2.26 -6.15
CA PHE A 32 -3.42 3.63 -5.62
C PHE A 32 -2.44 4.57 -6.32
N LEU A 33 -1.20 4.13 -6.53
CA LEU A 33 -0.19 4.95 -7.20
C LEU A 33 -0.62 5.30 -8.63
N GLN A 34 -1.15 4.33 -9.39
CA GLN A 34 -1.65 4.54 -10.74
C GLN A 34 -2.80 5.56 -10.80
N ALA A 35 -3.69 5.54 -9.81
CA ALA A 35 -4.81 6.49 -9.74
C ALA A 35 -4.35 7.93 -9.46
N ILE A 36 -3.23 8.10 -8.74
CA ILE A 36 -2.72 9.40 -8.27
C ILE A 36 -1.65 9.97 -9.21
N SER A 37 -0.88 9.11 -9.89
CA SER A 37 0.29 9.49 -10.71
C SER A 37 -0.04 10.34 -11.93
N SER A 38 -1.29 10.34 -12.40
CA SER A 38 -1.73 11.17 -13.53
C SER A 38 -1.97 12.64 -13.16
N ILE A 39 -2.08 12.96 -11.87
CA ILE A 39 -2.53 14.28 -11.37
C ILE A 39 -1.44 14.99 -10.53
N SER A 40 -0.36 14.30 -10.16
CA SER A 40 0.58 14.76 -9.15
C SER A 40 2.06 14.56 -9.55
N SER A 41 2.97 15.25 -8.84
CA SER A 41 4.40 15.01 -8.99
C SER A 41 4.79 13.62 -8.43
N PRO A 42 5.90 12.99 -8.89
CA PRO A 42 6.30 11.67 -8.41
C PRO A 42 6.41 11.55 -6.89
N SER A 43 6.93 12.58 -6.22
CA SER A 43 7.05 12.60 -4.76
C SER A 43 5.69 12.64 -4.06
N SER A 44 4.75 13.45 -4.58
CA SER A 44 3.40 13.56 -4.03
C SER A 44 2.61 12.28 -4.30
N ALA A 45 2.75 11.69 -5.49
CA ALA A 45 2.12 10.43 -5.85
C ALA A 45 2.53 9.31 -4.89
N LEU A 46 3.84 9.16 -4.65
CA LEU A 46 4.36 8.18 -3.69
C LEU A 46 3.82 8.42 -2.29
N PHE A 47 3.88 9.67 -1.81
CA PHE A 47 3.39 10.04 -0.48
C PHE A 47 1.91 9.69 -0.29
N GLU A 48 1.06 10.12 -1.20
CA GLU A 48 -0.37 9.87 -1.13
C GLU A 48 -0.71 8.39 -1.29
N ALA A 49 0.00 7.65 -2.16
CA ALA A 49 -0.16 6.21 -2.29
C ALA A 49 0.19 5.47 -0.98
N PHE A 50 1.27 5.84 -0.29
CA PHE A 50 1.61 5.27 1.02
C PHE A 50 0.56 5.58 2.07
N VAL A 51 0.12 6.84 2.17
CA VAL A 51 -0.91 7.25 3.13
C VAL A 51 -2.23 6.51 2.88
N THR A 52 -2.65 6.45 1.62
CA THR A 52 -3.89 5.76 1.20
C THR A 52 -3.81 4.28 1.51
N THR A 53 -2.70 3.61 1.16
CA THR A 53 -2.47 2.20 1.48
C THR A 53 -2.61 1.95 2.98
N ASN A 54 -2.00 2.78 3.81
CA ASN A 54 -2.07 2.65 5.27
C ASN A 54 -3.50 2.86 5.81
N ILE A 55 -4.24 3.85 5.31
CA ILE A 55 -5.63 4.13 5.71
C ILE A 55 -6.52 2.93 5.39
N VAL A 56 -6.43 2.39 4.17
CA VAL A 56 -7.28 1.28 3.72
C VAL A 56 -6.91 0.00 4.47
N PHE A 57 -5.62 -0.29 4.67
CA PHE A 57 -5.19 -1.44 5.45
C PHE A 57 -5.73 -1.41 6.89
N ARG A 58 -5.66 -0.26 7.55
CA ARG A 58 -6.19 -0.08 8.90
C ARG A 58 -7.70 -0.34 8.97
N ALA A 59 -8.46 0.08 7.95
CA ALA A 59 -9.88 -0.22 7.86
C ALA A 59 -10.13 -1.74 7.69
N GLU A 60 -9.37 -2.41 6.82
CA GLU A 60 -9.46 -3.86 6.59
C GLU A 60 -9.15 -4.66 7.87
N VAL A 61 -8.07 -4.33 8.58
CA VAL A 61 -7.72 -4.94 9.87
C VAL A 61 -8.82 -4.69 10.90
N GLY A 62 -9.40 -3.49 10.93
CA GLY A 62 -10.52 -3.15 11.81
C GLY A 62 -11.76 -4.02 11.55
N LEU A 63 -12.09 -4.27 10.28
CA LEU A 63 -13.19 -5.16 9.89
C LEU A 63 -12.90 -6.62 10.24
N TYR A 64 -11.67 -7.09 9.97
CA TYR A 64 -11.26 -8.46 10.21
C TYR A 64 -11.29 -8.81 11.71
N ARG A 65 -10.85 -7.89 12.57
CA ARG A 65 -10.93 -8.03 14.03
C ARG A 65 -12.38 -8.14 14.53
N LYS A 66 -13.30 -7.35 13.93
CA LYS A 66 -14.74 -7.39 14.28
C LYS A 66 -15.41 -8.68 13.81
N SER A 67 -15.08 -9.18 12.62
CA SER A 67 -15.77 -10.31 12.00
C SER A 67 -15.38 -11.67 12.62
N LYS A 68 -14.11 -11.87 12.98
CA LYS A 68 -13.65 -13.21 13.36
C LYS A 68 -13.91 -13.62 14.82
N ARG A 69 -14.34 -12.74 15.74
CA ARG A 69 -14.33 -12.97 17.22
C ARG A 69 -12.99 -13.51 17.77
N VAL A 70 -11.96 -13.63 16.94
CA VAL A 70 -10.61 -14.03 17.30
C VAL A 70 -9.95 -12.78 17.86
N ILE A 71 -10.10 -12.62 19.17
CA ILE A 71 -9.21 -11.77 19.95
C ILE A 71 -7.88 -12.54 19.99
N GLN A 72 -7.13 -12.54 18.89
CA GLN A 72 -5.67 -12.64 19.03
C GLN A 72 -5.28 -11.33 19.69
N LYS A 73 -5.30 -11.36 21.03
CA LYS A 73 -4.69 -10.36 21.88
C LYS A 73 -3.29 -10.19 21.30
N ASP A 74 -3.02 -9.04 20.71
CA ASP A 74 -1.76 -8.68 20.07
C ASP A 74 -1.55 -8.88 18.56
N TRP A 75 -2.61 -9.14 17.78
CA TRP A 75 -2.49 -9.20 16.31
C TRP A 75 -2.40 -7.81 15.66
N HIS A 76 -1.18 -7.32 15.47
CA HIS A 76 -0.85 -6.01 14.89
C HIS A 76 0.14 -6.18 13.72
N PRO A 77 -0.30 -6.71 12.58
CA PRO A 77 0.59 -6.87 11.42
C PRO A 77 1.00 -5.49 10.92
N GLY A 78 2.26 -5.37 10.48
CA GLY A 78 2.76 -4.17 9.82
C GLY A 78 3.87 -4.54 8.84
N CYS A 79 4.32 -3.58 8.06
CA CYS A 79 5.44 -3.77 7.15
C CYS A 79 6.25 -2.49 6.98
N THR A 80 7.55 -2.63 6.76
CA THR A 80 8.37 -1.59 6.16
C THR A 80 8.13 -1.61 4.66
N ALA A 81 7.97 -0.44 4.05
CA ALA A 81 7.76 -0.31 2.62
C ALA A 81 8.78 0.66 2.02
N ALA A 82 9.42 0.26 0.94
CA ALA A 82 10.30 1.09 0.14
C ALA A 82 9.88 0.97 -1.33
N ALA A 83 9.67 2.10 -2.02
CA ALA A 83 9.28 2.09 -3.42
C ALA A 83 10.07 3.15 -4.22
N ALA A 84 10.41 2.79 -5.45
CA ALA A 84 10.99 3.67 -6.45
C ALA A 84 9.99 3.85 -7.59
N LEU A 85 9.76 5.10 -7.98
CA LEU A 85 8.92 5.49 -9.10
C LEU A 85 9.82 6.10 -10.17
N ILE A 86 9.78 5.53 -11.37
CA ILE A 86 10.47 6.02 -12.58
C ILE A 86 9.37 6.53 -13.51
N ALA A 87 9.34 7.84 -13.74
CA ALA A 87 8.25 8.54 -14.44
C ALA A 87 8.75 9.79 -15.19
#